data_AF-A0A6B2XJU1-F1
#
_entry.id   AF-A0A6B2XJU1-F1
#
_cell.length_a   1.000
_cell.length_b   1.000
_cell.length_c   1.000
_cell.angle_alpha   90.00
_cell.angle_beta   90.00
_cell.angle_gamma   90.00
#
_symmetry.space_group_name_H-M   'P 1'
#
loop_
_entity.id
_entity.type
_entity.pdbx_description
1 polymer ?
#
loop_
_entity_poly.entity_id
_entity_poly.type
_entity_poly.pdbx_seq_one_letter_code
_entity_poly.pdbx_strand_id
1 'polypeptide(L)'
;VHVLVTAVTAKVEEVAKASADWVIARSEGAAGVVVFTDDSIPFAGTKSKLIEQRLAACPGVRLLAHKNIPIPDASRRTPQEVASLLSRFRKQWTYSVAINDLYFDDAAPAFRAAGKPGAGPPFNIGAGDGDPSAFRRINSEQFQAATVPEPLSQQGWQI
;
A
#
# COMPACT_ATOMS: atom_id res chain seq x y z
N VAL A 1 -6.42 -2.34 24.38
CA VAL A 1 -4.95 -2.51 24.42
C VAL A 1 -4.40 -1.95 23.13
N HIS A 2 -3.84 -0.75 23.15
CA HIS A 2 -3.20 -0.16 21.97
C HIS A 2 -1.78 -0.73 21.90
N VAL A 3 -1.53 -1.62 20.95
CA VAL A 3 -0.18 -2.14 20.71
C VAL A 3 0.55 -1.15 19.84
N LEU A 4 1.42 -0.36 20.46
CA LEU A 4 2.46 0.39 19.77
C LEU A 4 3.62 -0.60 19.54
N VAL A 5 3.88 -0.98 18.29
CA VAL A 5 5.10 -1.72 17.94
C VAL A 5 6.16 -0.70 17.55
N THR A 6 7.08 -0.39 18.45
CA THR A 6 8.29 0.38 18.18
C THR A 6 9.45 -0.57 17.94
N ALA A 7 9.75 -0.85 16.66
CA ALA A 7 10.96 -1.58 16.25
C ALA A 7 11.90 -0.62 15.51
N VAL A 8 13.02 -0.27 16.16
CA VAL A 8 14.00 0.76 15.73
C VAL A 8 14.97 0.25 14.64
N THR A 9 14.73 -0.91 14.03
CA THR A 9 15.49 -1.41 12.86
C THR A 9 14.59 -2.25 11.96
N ALA A 10 13.49 -1.69 11.45
CA ALA A 10 12.70 -2.43 10.48
C ALA A 10 13.50 -2.55 9.18
N LYS A 11 14.07 -3.74 8.93
CA LYS A 11 14.65 -4.07 7.63
C LYS A 11 13.53 -4.02 6.58
N VAL A 12 13.84 -3.68 5.34
CA VAL A 12 12.86 -3.58 4.23
C VAL A 12 11.97 -4.82 4.15
N GLU A 13 12.56 -5.97 4.41
CA GLU A 13 11.92 -7.28 4.50
C GLU A 13 10.83 -7.34 5.58
N GLU A 14 11.06 -6.75 6.74
CA GLU A 14 10.09 -6.73 7.84
C GLU A 14 8.90 -5.83 7.52
N VAL A 15 9.13 -4.67 6.92
CA VAL A 15 8.05 -3.77 6.49
C VAL A 15 7.25 -4.37 5.34
N ALA A 16 7.94 -4.92 4.34
CA ALA A 16 7.30 -5.65 3.25
C ALA A 16 6.46 -6.82 3.78
N LYS A 17 7.02 -7.62 4.68
CA LYS A 17 6.33 -8.76 5.30
C LYS A 17 5.12 -8.30 6.12
N ALA A 18 5.29 -7.29 6.97
CA ALA A 18 4.22 -6.80 7.86
C ALA A 18 3.04 -6.22 7.07
N SER A 19 3.31 -5.49 5.99
CA SER A 19 2.24 -4.94 5.13
C SER A 19 1.47 -6.05 4.40
N ALA A 20 2.15 -7.07 3.89
CA ALA A 20 1.50 -8.23 3.29
C ALA A 20 0.75 -9.10 4.31
N ASP A 21 1.33 -9.30 5.50
CA ASP A 21 0.70 -10.02 6.62
C ASP A 21 -0.59 -9.32 7.08
N TRP A 22 -0.60 -7.99 7.12
CA TRP A 22 -1.81 -7.24 7.45
C TRP A 22 -2.94 -7.50 6.45
N VAL A 23 -2.63 -7.57 5.15
CA VAL A 23 -3.62 -7.95 4.12
C VAL A 23 -4.12 -9.38 4.35
N ILE A 24 -3.21 -10.34 4.53
CA ILE A 24 -3.56 -11.75 4.74
C ILE A 24 -4.44 -11.92 5.98
N ALA A 25 -4.06 -11.31 7.11
CA ALA A 25 -4.79 -11.42 8.36
C ALA A 25 -6.16 -10.76 8.29
N ARG A 26 -6.24 -9.52 7.78
CA ARG A 26 -7.50 -8.78 7.69
C ARG A 26 -8.50 -9.39 6.70
N SER A 27 -7.98 -10.02 5.64
CA SER A 27 -8.80 -10.68 4.62
C SER A 27 -9.18 -12.13 4.97
N GLU A 28 -8.75 -12.63 6.13
CA GLU A 28 -8.90 -14.05 6.49
C GLU A 28 -8.34 -14.99 5.41
N GLY A 29 -7.25 -14.55 4.76
CA GLY A 29 -6.58 -15.27 3.68
C GLY A 29 -7.24 -15.18 2.30
N ALA A 30 -8.30 -14.37 2.11
CA ALA A 30 -9.03 -14.25 0.84
C ALA A 30 -9.07 -12.80 0.32
N ALA A 31 -8.20 -12.47 -0.64
CA ALA A 31 -8.07 -11.10 -1.15
C ALA A 31 -7.75 -11.03 -2.64
N GLY A 32 -8.28 -10.03 -3.35
CA GLY A 32 -7.69 -9.51 -4.58
C GLY A 32 -6.91 -8.23 -4.30
N VAL A 33 -5.61 -8.26 -4.60
CA VAL A 33 -4.64 -7.24 -4.19
C VAL A 33 -4.04 -6.52 -5.41
N VAL A 34 -3.95 -5.19 -5.34
CA VAL A 34 -3.11 -4.40 -6.26
C VAL A 34 -1.88 -3.89 -5.51
N VAL A 35 -0.71 -4.03 -6.10
CA VAL A 35 0.56 -3.50 -5.55
C VAL A 35 0.99 -2.28 -6.35
N PHE A 36 1.25 -1.15 -5.69
CA PHE A 36 1.78 0.08 -6.29
C PHE A 36 3.25 0.27 -5.93
N THR A 37 4.08 0.57 -6.91
CA THR A 37 5.54 0.69 -6.76
C THR A 37 6.15 1.67 -7.74
N ASP A 38 7.45 1.92 -7.57
CA ASP A 38 8.34 2.54 -8.55
C ASP A 38 9.49 1.56 -8.85
N ASP A 39 9.48 0.92 -10.02
CA ASP A 39 10.54 -0.04 -10.40
C ASP A 39 11.83 0.64 -10.87
N SER A 40 11.79 1.97 -11.09
CA SER A 40 13.00 2.70 -11.46
C SER A 40 13.95 2.88 -10.27
N ILE A 41 13.45 2.68 -9.04
CA ILE A 41 14.21 2.75 -7.80
C ILE A 41 14.47 1.31 -7.29
N PRO A 42 15.73 0.82 -7.27
CA PRO A 42 16.03 -0.56 -6.89
C PRO A 42 15.49 -0.97 -5.52
N PHE A 43 15.51 -0.06 -4.55
CA PHE A 43 14.96 -0.25 -3.22
C PHE A 43 13.44 -0.49 -3.25
N ALA A 44 12.69 0.37 -3.94
CA ALA A 44 11.24 0.25 -4.06
C ALA A 44 10.84 -1.01 -4.83
N GLY A 45 11.54 -1.31 -5.93
CA GLY A 45 11.36 -2.56 -6.69
C GLY A 45 11.68 -3.82 -5.87
N THR A 46 12.65 -3.76 -4.95
CA THR A 46 12.93 -4.88 -4.03
C THR A 46 11.82 -5.03 -3.00
N LYS A 47 11.36 -3.93 -2.42
CA LYS A 47 10.27 -3.93 -1.43
C LYS A 47 8.97 -4.49 -2.02
N SER A 48 8.57 -4.05 -3.21
CA SER A 48 7.35 -4.56 -3.87
C SER A 48 7.44 -6.05 -4.20
N LYS A 49 8.60 -6.55 -4.64
CA LYS A 49 8.83 -7.98 -4.85
C LYS A 49 8.69 -8.79 -3.56
N LEU A 50 9.23 -8.30 -2.43
CA LEU A 50 9.11 -8.97 -1.14
C LEU A 50 7.64 -9.00 -0.66
N ILE A 51 6.90 -7.91 -0.86
CA ILE A 51 5.45 -7.85 -0.60
C ILE A 51 4.74 -8.92 -1.42
N GLU A 52 4.97 -8.96 -2.74
CA GLU A 52 4.32 -9.92 -3.64
C GLU A 52 4.65 -11.37 -3.30
N GLN A 53 5.91 -11.66 -3.00
CA GLN A 53 6.35 -12.99 -2.56
C GLN A 53 5.60 -13.41 -1.29
N ARG A 54 5.46 -12.51 -0.31
CA ARG A 54 4.75 -12.83 0.92
C ARG A 54 3.25 -13.04 0.69
N LEU A 55 2.62 -12.23 -0.16
CA LEU A 55 1.21 -12.40 -0.57
C LEU A 55 1.00 -13.74 -1.29
N ALA A 56 1.90 -14.11 -2.21
CA ALA A 56 1.81 -15.35 -2.99
C ALA A 56 1.92 -16.62 -2.13
N ALA A 57 2.53 -16.54 -0.95
CA ALA A 57 2.58 -17.63 0.01
C ALA A 57 1.20 -17.94 0.67
N CYS A 58 0.17 -17.13 0.42
CA CYS A 58 -1.20 -17.38 0.85
C CYS A 58 -2.11 -17.69 -0.37
N PRO A 59 -2.52 -18.96 -0.60
CA PRO A 59 -3.22 -19.35 -1.83
C PRO A 59 -4.54 -18.63 -2.12
N GLY A 60 -5.25 -18.15 -1.10
CA GLY A 60 -6.49 -17.38 -1.26
C GLY A 60 -6.27 -15.90 -1.59
N VAL A 61 -5.01 -15.44 -1.58
CA VAL A 61 -4.63 -14.08 -1.96
C VAL A 61 -4.17 -14.07 -3.41
N ARG A 62 -4.88 -13.31 -4.25
CA ARG A 62 -4.60 -13.15 -5.67
C ARG A 62 -4.07 -11.76 -5.95
N LEU A 63 -2.85 -11.70 -6.51
CA LEU A 63 -2.32 -10.48 -7.09
C LEU A 63 -3.08 -10.16 -8.39
N LEU A 64 -3.83 -9.04 -8.39
CA LEU A 64 -4.60 -8.57 -9.53
C LEU A 64 -3.75 -7.75 -10.50
N ALA A 65 -2.88 -6.91 -9.95
CA ALA A 65 -1.99 -6.07 -10.72
C ALA A 65 -0.78 -5.64 -9.89
N HIS A 66 0.36 -5.58 -10.57
CA HIS A 66 1.53 -4.82 -10.19
C HIS A 66 1.51 -3.49 -10.97
N LYS A 67 1.61 -2.36 -10.28
CA LYS A 67 1.51 -1.02 -10.86
C LYS A 67 2.78 -0.22 -10.61
N ASN A 68 3.63 -0.22 -11.63
CA ASN A 68 4.81 0.63 -11.71
C ASN A 68 4.42 2.06 -12.10
N ILE A 69 4.42 2.93 -11.11
CA ILE A 69 4.15 4.36 -11.22
C ILE A 69 5.32 5.09 -10.56
N PRO A 70 6.24 5.67 -11.34
CA PRO A 70 7.35 6.43 -10.80
C PRO A 70 6.86 7.52 -9.84
N ILE A 71 7.53 7.66 -8.69
CA ILE A 71 7.15 8.63 -7.65
C ILE A 71 7.01 10.05 -8.21
N PRO A 72 7.91 10.55 -9.10
CA PRO A 72 7.77 11.88 -9.69
C PRO A 72 6.48 12.08 -10.51
N ASP A 73 5.87 11.00 -11.00
CA ASP A 73 4.64 11.03 -11.79
C ASP A 73 3.38 10.66 -10.98
N ALA A 74 3.52 10.27 -9.71
CA ALA A 74 2.45 9.64 -8.93
C ALA A 74 1.18 10.52 -8.84
N SER A 75 1.33 11.81 -8.58
CA SER A 75 0.21 12.76 -8.48
C SER A 75 -0.64 12.86 -9.74
N ARG A 76 -0.04 12.61 -10.90
CA ARG A 76 -0.73 12.64 -12.20
C ARG A 76 -1.23 11.27 -12.64
N ARG A 77 -0.43 10.22 -12.45
CA ARG A 77 -0.72 8.88 -12.97
C ARG A 77 -1.59 8.04 -12.05
N THR A 78 -1.42 8.15 -10.73
CA THR A 78 -2.16 7.32 -9.77
C THR A 78 -3.68 7.49 -9.88
N PRO A 79 -4.26 8.72 -9.96
CA PRO A 79 -5.70 8.86 -10.13
C PRO A 79 -6.25 8.13 -11.38
N GLN A 80 -5.51 8.23 -12.50
CA GLN A 80 -5.90 7.64 -13.79
C GLN A 80 -5.83 6.11 -13.73
N GLU A 81 -4.74 5.57 -13.17
CA GLU A 81 -4.57 4.12 -13.00
C GLU A 81 -5.62 3.54 -12.04
N VAL A 82 -5.92 4.23 -10.93
CA VAL A 82 -6.96 3.80 -9.98
C VAL A 82 -8.33 3.76 -10.65
N ALA A 83 -8.70 4.78 -11.43
CA ALA A 83 -9.96 4.77 -12.18
C ALA A 83 -10.06 3.57 -13.15
N SER A 84 -8.98 3.28 -13.88
CA SER A 84 -8.89 2.13 -14.79
C SER A 84 -9.03 0.80 -14.04
N LEU A 85 -8.31 0.65 -12.92
CA LEU A 85 -8.36 -0.54 -12.06
C LEU A 85 -9.74 -0.77 -11.45
N LEU A 86 -10.42 0.29 -10.99
CA LEU A 86 -11.78 0.22 -10.46
C LEU A 86 -12.76 -0.31 -11.52
N SER A 87 -12.66 0.19 -12.76
CA SER A 87 -13.47 -0.27 -13.89
C SER A 87 -13.20 -1.74 -14.22
N ARG A 88 -11.92 -2.13 -14.25
CA ARG A 88 -11.45 -3.48 -14.63
C ARG A 88 -11.78 -4.54 -13.58
N PHE A 89 -11.45 -4.31 -12.32
CA PHE A 89 -11.49 -5.33 -11.27
C PHE A 89 -12.74 -5.25 -10.40
N ARG A 90 -13.39 -4.08 -10.31
CA ARG A 90 -14.66 -3.89 -9.59
C ARG A 90 -14.59 -4.47 -8.18
N LYS A 91 -15.45 -5.44 -7.85
CA LYS A 91 -15.52 -6.10 -6.54
C LYS A 91 -14.35 -7.06 -6.27
N GLN A 92 -13.58 -7.44 -7.29
CA GLN A 92 -12.42 -8.30 -7.10
C GLN A 92 -11.28 -7.55 -6.41
N TRP A 93 -11.19 -6.23 -6.58
CA TRP A 93 -10.17 -5.41 -5.92
C TRP A 93 -10.62 -5.04 -4.51
N THR A 94 -10.07 -5.78 -3.55
CA THR A 94 -10.43 -5.69 -2.13
C THR A 94 -9.35 -5.04 -1.28
N TYR A 95 -8.08 -5.10 -1.69
CA TYR A 95 -6.94 -4.58 -0.94
C TYR A 95 -5.90 -3.94 -1.87
N SER A 96 -5.12 -3.02 -1.33
CA SER A 96 -3.92 -2.52 -2.00
C SER A 96 -2.75 -2.42 -1.04
N VAL A 97 -1.54 -2.70 -1.53
CA VAL A 97 -0.29 -2.40 -0.83
C VAL A 97 0.51 -1.41 -1.68
N ALA A 98 1.04 -0.36 -1.09
CA ALA A 98 1.92 0.58 -1.79
C ALA A 98 3.27 0.70 -1.07
N ILE A 99 4.37 0.83 -1.82
CA ILE A 99 5.73 0.97 -1.24
C ILE A 99 5.95 2.30 -0.49
N ASN A 100 4.99 3.22 -0.56
CA ASN A 100 4.95 4.47 0.19
C ASN A 100 3.48 4.90 0.40
N ASP A 101 3.20 5.66 1.46
CA ASP A 101 1.87 6.19 1.78
C ASP A 101 1.33 7.21 0.76
N LEU A 102 2.23 7.91 0.04
CA LEU A 102 1.87 8.97 -0.92
C LEU A 102 0.87 8.51 -1.98
N TYR A 103 0.97 7.25 -2.42
CA TYR A 103 0.10 6.72 -3.46
C TYR A 103 -1.37 6.75 -3.04
N PHE A 104 -1.68 6.66 -1.74
CA PHE A 104 -3.05 6.73 -1.26
C PHE A 104 -3.57 8.15 -1.08
N ASP A 105 -2.69 9.13 -0.92
CA ASP A 105 -3.06 10.53 -1.05
C ASP A 105 -3.49 10.83 -2.49
N ASP A 106 -2.65 10.42 -3.45
CA ASP A 106 -2.89 10.61 -4.88
C ASP A 106 -4.09 9.78 -5.39
N ALA A 107 -4.37 8.62 -4.80
CA ALA A 107 -5.50 7.78 -5.18
C ALA A 107 -6.85 8.29 -4.64
N ALA A 108 -6.85 9.06 -3.54
CA ALA A 108 -8.07 9.46 -2.84
C ALA A 108 -9.11 10.17 -3.73
N PRO A 109 -8.74 11.10 -4.66
CA PRO A 109 -9.70 11.71 -5.56
C PRO A 109 -10.44 10.71 -6.46
N ALA A 110 -9.74 9.69 -6.98
CA ALA A 110 -10.33 8.67 -7.83
C ALA A 110 -11.28 7.75 -7.07
N PHE A 111 -10.92 7.35 -5.84
CA PHE A 111 -11.82 6.58 -4.98
C PHE A 111 -13.08 7.38 -4.61
N ARG A 112 -12.93 8.66 -4.28
CA ARG A 112 -14.05 9.56 -3.99
C ARG A 112 -14.97 9.73 -5.19
N ALA A 113 -14.42 9.96 -6.38
CA ALA A 113 -15.19 10.09 -7.62
C ALA A 113 -15.97 8.81 -7.96
N ALA A 114 -15.43 7.64 -7.60
CA ALA A 114 -16.10 6.36 -7.77
C ALA A 114 -17.09 6.01 -6.65
N GLY A 115 -17.34 6.91 -5.70
CA GLY A 115 -18.26 6.69 -4.57
C GLY A 115 -17.80 5.59 -3.62
N LYS A 116 -16.49 5.33 -3.53
CA LYS A 116 -15.96 4.34 -2.58
C LYS A 116 -16.06 4.87 -1.14
N PRO A 117 -16.41 4.02 -0.16
CA PRO A 117 -16.31 4.38 1.24
C PRO A 117 -14.84 4.58 1.62
N GLY A 118 -14.54 5.63 2.37
CA GLY A 118 -13.16 5.94 2.77
C GLY A 118 -12.53 4.87 3.68
N ALA A 119 -13.32 4.24 4.55
CA ALA A 119 -12.90 3.10 5.38
C ALA A 119 -13.23 1.72 4.77
N GLY A 120 -13.56 1.62 3.48
CA GLY A 120 -13.93 0.35 2.85
C GLY A 120 -13.09 -0.02 1.62
N PRO A 121 -13.49 -1.06 0.86
CA PRO A 121 -12.63 -1.65 -0.16
C PRO A 121 -12.45 -0.79 -1.44
N PRO A 122 -11.23 -0.72 -2.00
CA PRO A 122 -10.06 -1.47 -1.55
C PRO A 122 -9.47 -0.91 -0.25
N PHE A 123 -9.21 -1.78 0.73
CA PHE A 123 -8.54 -1.40 1.96
C PHE A 123 -7.05 -1.24 1.67
N ASN A 124 -6.54 -0.03 1.90
CA ASN A 124 -5.23 0.38 1.44
C ASN A 124 -4.23 0.44 2.60
N ILE A 125 -3.07 -0.20 2.43
CA ILE A 125 -1.96 -0.17 3.40
C ILE A 125 -0.67 0.34 2.75
N GLY A 126 -0.06 1.34 3.38
CA GLY A 126 1.27 1.84 3.01
C GLY A 126 2.37 1.04 3.71
N ALA A 127 3.41 0.70 2.97
CA ALA A 127 4.69 0.20 3.48
C ALA A 127 5.73 1.33 3.44
N GLY A 128 5.37 2.48 4.04
CA GLY A 128 6.05 3.77 3.89
C GLY A 128 6.62 4.33 5.20
N ASP A 129 6.99 5.61 5.17
CA ASP A 129 7.82 6.26 6.20
C ASP A 129 7.06 6.61 7.50
N GLY A 130 5.76 6.32 7.58
CA GLY A 130 4.93 6.76 8.69
C GLY A 130 4.67 8.27 8.67
N ASP A 131 4.42 8.84 7.49
CA ASP A 131 4.14 10.27 7.34
C ASP A 131 2.93 10.66 8.23
N PRO A 132 2.98 11.79 8.97
CA PRO A 132 1.85 12.28 9.75
C PRO A 132 0.53 12.38 8.96
N SER A 133 0.59 12.62 7.66
CA SER A 133 -0.56 12.60 6.74
C SER A 133 -1.20 11.22 6.59
N ALA A 134 -0.41 10.15 6.62
CA ALA A 134 -0.93 8.77 6.60
C ALA A 134 -1.75 8.50 7.86
N PHE A 135 -1.23 8.87 9.03
CA PHE A 135 -1.98 8.75 10.28
C PHE A 135 -3.25 9.60 10.29
N ARG A 136 -3.22 10.83 9.73
CA ARG A 136 -4.44 11.63 9.57
C ARG A 136 -5.47 10.94 8.68
N ARG A 137 -5.07 10.38 7.53
CA ARG A 137 -5.98 9.64 6.64
C ARG A 137 -6.59 8.42 7.33
N ILE A 138 -5.78 7.66 8.07
CA ILE A 138 -6.25 6.50 8.84
C ILE A 138 -7.28 6.92 9.89
N ASN A 139 -6.95 7.94 10.71
CA ASN A 139 -7.83 8.41 11.78
C ASN A 139 -9.12 9.07 11.28
N SER A 140 -9.11 9.61 10.07
CA SER A 140 -10.27 10.24 9.43
C SER A 140 -11.00 9.34 8.43
N GLU A 141 -10.61 8.06 8.37
CA GLU A 141 -11.22 7.07 7.47
C GLU A 141 -11.18 7.52 6.00
N GLN A 142 -10.07 8.11 5.55
CA GLN A 142 -9.90 8.66 4.19
C GLN A 142 -8.99 7.79 3.33
N PHE A 143 -9.53 6.69 2.82
CA PHE A 143 -8.92 5.84 1.78
C PHE A 143 -7.56 5.23 2.12
N GLN A 144 -7.21 5.19 3.40
CA GLN A 144 -6.04 4.48 3.92
C GLN A 144 -6.43 3.81 5.24
N ALA A 145 -6.22 2.49 5.32
CA ALA A 145 -6.62 1.67 6.45
C ALA A 145 -5.46 1.35 7.40
N ALA A 146 -4.22 1.39 6.90
CA ALA A 146 -3.03 1.16 7.69
C ALA A 146 -1.77 1.78 7.06
N THR A 147 -0.72 1.92 7.86
CA THR A 147 0.65 2.17 7.42
C THR A 147 1.60 1.35 8.29
N VAL A 148 2.67 0.83 7.71
CA VAL A 148 3.78 0.22 8.43
C VAL A 148 4.96 1.19 8.35
N PRO A 149 5.27 1.93 9.43
CA PRO A 149 6.29 2.97 9.41
C PRO A 149 7.71 2.38 9.32
N GLU A 150 8.48 2.82 8.35
CA GLU A 150 9.94 2.62 8.31
C GLU A 150 10.65 3.68 9.18
N PRO A 151 11.76 3.33 9.88
CA PRO A 151 12.56 4.33 10.57
C PRO A 151 13.17 5.31 9.55
N LEU A 152 12.66 6.54 9.54
CA LEU A 152 13.06 7.67 8.67
C LEU A 152 14.59 7.93 8.58
N SER A 153 15.39 7.44 9.53
CA SER A 153 16.83 7.75 9.62
C SER A 153 17.72 6.98 8.63
N GLN A 154 17.22 6.01 7.86
CA GLN A 154 18.05 5.20 6.96
C GLN A 154 17.91 5.49 5.46
N GLN A 155 16.95 6.32 5.03
CA GLN A 155 16.73 6.58 3.60
C GLN A 155 17.41 7.86 3.07
N GLY A 156 17.86 8.76 3.95
CA GLY A 156 18.53 10.01 3.57
C GLY A 156 20.06 9.96 3.42
N TRP A 157 20.69 8.80 3.69
CA TRP A 157 22.16 8.66 3.74
C TRP A 157 22.75 7.58 2.81
N GLN A 158 21.95 7.04 1.88
CA GLN A 158 22.42 6.10 0.86
C GLN A 158 22.53 6.76 -0.53
N ILE A 159 23.04 8.00 -0.57
CA ILE A 159 23.58 8.62 -1.78
C ILE A 159 25.10 8.60 -1.70
#